data_AF-A0A416EJC3-F1
#
_entry.id   AF-A0A416EJC3-F1
#
_cell.length_a   1.000
_cell.length_b   1.000
_cell.length_c   1.000
_cell.angle_alpha   90.00
_cell.angle_beta   90.00
_cell.angle_gamma   90.00
#
_symmetry.space_group_name_H-M   'P 1'
#
loop_
_entity.id
_entity.type
_entity.pdbx_description
1 polymer ?
#
loop_
_entity_poly.entity_id
_entity_poly.type
_entity_poly.pdbx_seq_one_letter_code
_entity_poly.pdbx_strand_id
1 'polypeptide(L)'
;MKGYESWMAPEVPENIPHGDMPGDKVRITESHIKKAGTIFPVLLKKLIPVMEINPWERVVVCVCGGSGVGKSEIASLLSWYFCCLGIGSYTLSGDNYPHRIPKYNDAERLRIFRESALKGMVAAGDYSMERLERIRQWQRADDDANADHAKEYPWFTSYLEAGRKGLAGYLGTDRELGFEDLEAVVTAFKSGEDRIWLKRMGRAEDELWYEQVDFSGINILIIEWTHGNSGRYRGVDLPILLNSTPQETLAHRKARNRDGAADSPFTTMVLEIEQKLLESEAHKAAVILSKSGELLSYAAYQEQMKEG
;
A
#
# COMPACT_ATOMS: atom_id res chain seq x y z
N MET A 1 -9.24 -14.82 25.73
CA MET A 1 -7.87 -14.43 26.15
C MET A 1 -7.91 -13.68 27.48
N LYS A 2 -7.35 -14.23 28.57
CA LYS A 2 -7.18 -13.50 29.85
C LYS A 2 -5.75 -12.95 29.94
N GLY A 3 -5.56 -11.69 30.32
CA GLY A 3 -4.23 -11.10 30.57
C GLY A 3 -3.67 -10.14 29.51
N TYR A 4 -4.44 -9.76 28.49
CA TYR A 4 -3.96 -8.83 27.44
C TYR A 4 -3.81 -7.37 27.89
N GLU A 5 -4.50 -6.97 28.97
CA GLU A 5 -4.40 -5.61 29.53
C GLU A 5 -3.01 -5.29 30.10
N SER A 6 -2.20 -6.32 30.34
CA SER A 6 -0.82 -6.23 30.81
C SER A 6 0.19 -6.73 29.78
N TRP A 7 -0.17 -6.76 28.49
CA TRP A 7 0.77 -7.16 27.44
C TRP A 7 1.98 -6.23 27.42
N MET A 8 3.17 -6.82 27.41
CA MET A 8 4.42 -6.13 27.17
C MET A 8 5.02 -6.65 25.88
N ALA A 9 5.62 -5.75 25.09
CA ALA A 9 6.30 -6.13 23.87
C ALA A 9 7.40 -7.16 24.19
N PRO A 10 7.38 -8.35 23.56
CA PRO A 10 8.46 -9.32 23.73
C PRO A 10 9.74 -8.79 23.09
N GLU A 11 10.87 -9.35 23.50
CA GLU A 11 12.13 -9.15 22.78
C GLU A 11 11.98 -9.64 21.34
N VAL A 12 12.44 -8.82 20.38
CA VAL A 12 12.37 -9.13 18.96
C VAL A 12 13.76 -9.63 18.53
N PRO A 13 13.90 -10.90 18.13
CA PRO A 13 15.18 -11.42 17.66
C PRO A 13 15.56 -10.76 16.33
N GLU A 14 16.83 -10.90 15.93
CA GLU A 14 17.35 -10.33 14.68
C GLU A 14 16.57 -10.79 13.45
N ASN A 15 16.09 -12.04 13.46
CA ASN A 15 15.32 -12.63 12.37
C ASN A 15 13.95 -13.08 12.90
N ILE A 16 12.89 -12.48 12.36
CA ILE A 16 11.51 -12.93 12.52
C ILE A 16 10.91 -13.23 11.14
N PRO A 17 9.82 -14.02 11.06
CA PRO A 17 9.10 -14.20 9.80
C PRO A 17 8.65 -12.87 9.19
N HIS A 18 8.73 -12.78 7.86
CA HIS A 18 8.33 -11.61 7.07
C HIS A 18 7.18 -11.96 6.11
N GLY A 19 6.68 -10.96 5.39
CA GLY A 19 5.68 -11.15 4.34
C GLY A 19 6.16 -12.06 3.21
N ASP A 20 5.21 -12.57 2.44
CA ASP A 20 5.42 -13.58 1.39
C ASP A 20 5.77 -13.00 0.00
N MET A 21 6.20 -11.73 -0.07
CA MET A 21 6.65 -11.10 -1.32
C MET A 21 8.04 -11.60 -1.73
N PRO A 22 8.20 -12.22 -2.92
CA PRO A 22 9.49 -12.73 -3.35
C PRO A 22 10.58 -11.66 -3.46
N GLY A 23 11.73 -11.91 -2.80
CA GLY A 23 12.91 -11.07 -2.87
C GLY A 23 12.87 -9.79 -2.03
N ASP A 24 11.81 -9.60 -1.24
CA ASP A 24 11.70 -8.46 -0.33
C ASP A 24 12.71 -8.53 0.81
N LYS A 25 13.20 -7.35 1.21
CA LYS A 25 14.15 -7.17 2.30
C LYS A 25 13.52 -6.29 3.36
N VAL A 26 13.05 -6.91 4.44
CA VAL A 26 12.45 -6.21 5.57
C VAL A 26 13.55 -5.85 6.56
N ARG A 27 13.65 -4.57 6.95
CA ARG A 27 14.63 -4.12 7.95
C ARG A 27 13.90 -3.48 9.13
N ILE A 28 13.78 -4.27 10.19
CA ILE A 28 13.16 -3.81 11.43
C ILE A 28 14.11 -2.86 12.17
N THR A 29 13.56 -1.78 12.69
CA THR A 29 14.27 -0.76 13.48
C THR A 29 13.57 -0.58 14.82
N GLU A 30 14.23 0.07 15.79
CA GLU A 30 13.59 0.42 17.07
C GLU A 30 12.32 1.27 16.88
N SER A 31 12.29 2.13 15.85
CA SER A 31 11.10 2.91 15.52
C SER A 31 9.93 2.00 15.13
N HIS A 32 10.19 0.96 14.33
CA HIS A 32 9.17 -0.02 13.95
C HIS A 32 8.66 -0.80 15.17
N ILE A 33 9.56 -1.27 16.03
CA ILE A 33 9.22 -1.98 17.27
C ILE A 33 8.33 -1.12 18.17
N LYS A 34 8.70 0.14 18.39
CA LYS A 34 7.91 1.08 19.20
C LYS A 34 6.51 1.28 18.63
N LYS A 35 6.40 1.51 17.31
CA LYS A 35 5.12 1.70 16.61
C LYS A 35 4.23 0.46 16.71
N ALA A 36 4.79 -0.72 16.46
CA ALA A 36 4.07 -1.99 16.58
C ALA A 36 3.60 -2.22 18.02
N GLY A 37 4.44 -1.92 19.01
CA GLY A 37 4.09 -1.97 20.43
C GLY A 37 2.97 -1.02 20.83
N THR A 38 2.83 0.13 20.16
CA THR A 38 1.67 1.03 20.34
C THR A 38 0.40 0.47 19.68
N ILE A 39 0.51 -0.13 18.48
CA ILE A 39 -0.64 -0.69 17.75
C ILE A 39 -1.19 -1.93 18.47
N PHE A 40 -0.32 -2.85 18.87
CA PHE A 40 -0.69 -4.23 19.20
C PHE A 40 -1.70 -4.36 20.34
N PRO A 41 -1.61 -3.63 21.48
CA PRO A 41 -2.61 -3.72 22.55
C PRO A 41 -4.01 -3.31 22.09
N VAL A 42 -4.10 -2.26 21.27
CA VAL A 42 -5.38 -1.77 20.74
C VAL A 42 -5.94 -2.73 19.70
N LEU A 43 -5.08 -3.28 18.85
CA LEU A 43 -5.45 -4.31 17.89
C LEU A 43 -6.00 -5.55 18.60
N LEU A 44 -5.29 -6.05 19.62
CA LEU A 44 -5.68 -7.24 20.39
C LEU A 44 -7.05 -7.07 21.06
N LYS A 45 -7.33 -5.88 21.62
CA LYS A 45 -8.65 -5.57 22.20
C LYS A 45 -9.78 -5.61 21.16
N LYS A 46 -9.51 -5.12 19.95
CA LYS A 46 -10.49 -5.13 18.83
C LYS A 46 -10.63 -6.51 18.18
N LEU A 47 -9.58 -7.32 18.25
CA LEU A 47 -9.51 -8.64 17.66
C LEU A 47 -10.44 -9.65 18.34
N ILE A 48 -10.49 -9.64 19.68
CA ILE A 48 -11.27 -10.59 20.48
C ILE A 48 -12.73 -10.72 20.02
N PRO A 49 -13.53 -9.63 19.95
CA PRO A 49 -14.94 -9.76 19.54
C PRO A 49 -15.10 -10.20 18.08
N VAL A 50 -14.13 -9.94 17.19
CA VAL A 50 -14.18 -10.39 15.79
C VAL A 50 -13.89 -11.89 15.70
N MET A 51 -12.90 -12.38 16.46
CA MET A 51 -12.58 -13.80 16.51
C MET A 51 -13.77 -14.63 17.00
N GLU A 52 -14.48 -14.17 18.03
CA GLU A 52 -15.63 -14.87 18.63
C GLU A 52 -16.83 -15.01 17.67
N ILE A 53 -16.91 -14.16 16.63
CA ILE A 53 -18.00 -14.21 15.63
C ILE A 53 -17.72 -15.23 14.52
N ASN A 54 -16.46 -15.46 14.18
CA ASN A 54 -16.08 -16.40 13.13
C ASN A 54 -16.01 -17.84 13.72
N PRO A 55 -16.75 -18.83 13.20
CA PRO A 55 -16.73 -20.21 13.71
C PRO A 55 -15.37 -20.90 13.70
N TRP A 56 -14.42 -20.39 12.91
CA TRP A 56 -13.05 -20.88 12.80
C TRP A 56 -12.05 -19.99 13.54
N GLU A 57 -12.53 -18.98 14.27
CA GLU A 57 -11.73 -17.96 14.96
C GLU A 57 -10.72 -17.25 14.02
N ARG A 58 -11.05 -17.18 12.73
CA ARG A 58 -10.18 -16.59 11.70
C ARG A 58 -10.51 -15.13 11.45
N VAL A 59 -9.49 -14.28 11.50
CA VAL A 59 -9.59 -12.83 11.35
C VAL A 59 -8.59 -12.29 10.36
N VAL A 60 -9.03 -11.34 9.54
CA VAL A 60 -8.19 -10.66 8.55
C VAL A 60 -7.89 -9.24 9.03
N VAL A 61 -6.61 -8.96 9.23
CA VAL A 61 -6.08 -7.64 9.55
C VAL A 61 -5.41 -7.09 8.30
N CYS A 62 -5.61 -5.80 8.00
CA CYS A 62 -4.88 -5.14 6.93
C CYS A 62 -3.91 -4.11 7.52
N VAL A 63 -2.68 -4.03 7.04
CA VAL A 63 -1.75 -2.93 7.30
C VAL A 63 -1.54 -2.16 6.00
N CYS A 64 -2.12 -0.96 5.92
CA CYS A 64 -2.05 -0.09 4.74
C CYS A 64 -1.40 1.26 5.03
N GLY A 65 -1.02 1.96 3.96
CA GLY A 65 -0.31 3.22 4.03
C GLY A 65 0.59 3.42 2.80
N GLY A 66 1.16 4.62 2.66
CA GLY A 66 1.99 4.98 1.51
C GLY A 66 3.24 4.09 1.36
N SER A 67 3.88 4.15 0.19
CA SER A 67 5.16 3.45 0.00
C SER A 67 6.23 3.98 0.98
N GLY A 68 6.94 3.07 1.66
CA GLY A 68 8.02 3.42 2.60
C GLY A 68 7.59 3.80 4.03
N VAL A 69 6.31 3.72 4.40
CA VAL A 69 5.84 4.06 5.76
C VAL A 69 6.08 2.95 6.81
N GLY A 70 6.60 1.79 6.39
CA GLY A 70 6.93 0.66 7.26
C GLY A 70 5.86 -0.45 7.32
N LYS A 71 5.04 -0.63 6.27
CA LYS A 71 3.95 -1.64 6.25
C LYS A 71 4.46 -3.05 6.52
N SER A 72 5.45 -3.49 5.74
CA SER A 72 6.01 -4.84 5.80
C SER A 72 6.67 -5.11 7.16
N GLU A 73 7.39 -4.12 7.73
CA GLU A 73 8.00 -4.20 9.05
C GLU A 73 6.95 -4.31 10.17
N ILE A 74 5.93 -3.45 10.15
CA ILE A 74 4.87 -3.46 11.15
C ILE A 74 4.05 -4.75 11.05
N ALA A 75 3.69 -5.19 9.84
CA ALA A 75 2.97 -6.45 9.65
C ALA A 75 3.76 -7.65 10.18
N SER A 76 5.06 -7.73 9.89
CA SER A 76 5.95 -8.78 10.42
C SER A 76 5.99 -8.78 11.95
N LEU A 77 6.11 -7.60 12.57
CA LEU A 77 6.13 -7.44 14.03
C LEU A 77 4.80 -7.85 14.67
N LEU A 78 3.66 -7.43 14.10
CA LEU A 78 2.34 -7.79 14.60
C LEU A 78 2.13 -9.32 14.50
N SER A 79 2.53 -9.93 13.38
CA SER A 79 2.47 -11.37 13.18
C SER A 79 3.31 -12.12 14.23
N TRP A 80 4.54 -11.67 14.45
CA TRP A 80 5.42 -12.19 15.49
C TRP A 80 4.80 -12.08 16.89
N TYR A 81 4.22 -10.93 17.24
CA TYR A 81 3.58 -10.73 18.54
C TYR A 81 2.36 -11.63 18.76
N PHE A 82 1.56 -11.90 17.73
CA PHE A 82 0.49 -12.90 17.82
C PHE A 82 1.06 -14.29 18.09
N CYS A 83 2.10 -14.69 17.36
CA CYS A 83 2.77 -15.98 17.56
C CYS A 83 3.34 -16.13 18.98
N CYS A 84 3.93 -15.07 19.56
CA CYS A 84 4.37 -15.07 20.96
C CYS A 84 3.24 -15.29 21.98
N LEU A 85 1.99 -14.98 21.60
CA LEU A 85 0.79 -15.24 22.41
C LEU A 85 0.15 -16.61 22.11
N GLY A 86 0.78 -17.43 21.26
CA GLY A 86 0.22 -18.72 20.82
C GLY A 86 -0.93 -18.59 19.82
N ILE A 87 -1.10 -17.43 19.19
CA ILE A 87 -2.10 -17.19 18.15
C ILE A 87 -1.38 -17.26 16.81
N GLY A 88 -1.68 -18.25 15.98
CA GLY A 88 -1.00 -18.41 14.71
C GLY A 88 -1.32 -17.26 13.74
N SER A 89 -0.30 -16.75 13.07
CA SER A 89 -0.42 -15.64 12.14
C SER A 89 0.38 -15.86 10.86
N TYR A 90 -0.18 -15.39 9.74
CA TYR A 90 0.47 -15.37 8.43
C TYR A 90 0.47 -13.95 7.86
N THR A 91 1.60 -13.51 7.29
CA THR A 91 1.71 -12.20 6.64
C THR A 91 1.73 -12.38 5.13
N LEU A 92 0.68 -11.90 4.47
CA LEU A 92 0.50 -11.91 3.03
C LEU A 92 0.77 -10.51 2.47
N SER A 93 1.57 -10.43 1.42
CA SER A 93 1.81 -9.21 0.66
C SER A 93 0.79 -9.07 -0.47
N GLY A 94 0.08 -7.94 -0.50
CA GLY A 94 -0.81 -7.60 -1.61
C GLY A 94 -0.06 -7.29 -2.91
N ASP A 95 1.27 -7.09 -2.86
CA ASP A 95 2.09 -6.81 -4.04
C ASP A 95 2.29 -8.04 -4.94
N ASN A 96 1.84 -9.23 -4.50
CA ASN A 96 1.68 -10.40 -5.36
C ASN A 96 0.48 -10.32 -6.33
N TYR A 97 -0.46 -9.40 -6.08
CA TYR A 97 -1.78 -9.37 -6.72
C TYR A 97 -2.02 -8.31 -7.82
N PRO A 98 -1.06 -7.48 -8.28
CA PRO A 98 -1.19 -6.80 -9.56
C PRO A 98 -1.38 -7.77 -10.75
N HIS A 99 -2.03 -7.30 -11.81
CA HIS A 99 -2.16 -8.08 -13.06
C HIS A 99 -0.85 -8.26 -13.82
N ARG A 100 0.16 -7.45 -13.50
CA ARG A 100 1.45 -7.38 -14.19
C ARG A 100 2.59 -7.35 -13.18
N ILE A 101 3.71 -7.95 -13.54
CA ILE A 101 4.98 -7.78 -12.80
C ILE A 101 5.36 -6.29 -12.70
N PRO A 102 6.16 -5.87 -11.71
CA PRO A 102 6.41 -4.46 -11.43
C PRO A 102 6.83 -3.62 -12.65
N LYS A 103 7.80 -4.11 -13.44
CA LYS A 103 8.28 -3.43 -14.65
C LYS A 103 7.16 -3.13 -15.65
N TYR A 104 6.24 -4.08 -15.86
CA TYR A 104 5.14 -3.92 -16.82
C TYR A 104 3.97 -3.16 -16.25
N ASN A 105 3.77 -3.21 -14.93
CA ASN A 105 2.80 -2.33 -14.29
C ASN A 105 3.20 -0.86 -14.41
N ASP A 106 4.48 -0.54 -14.14
CA ASP A 106 5.00 0.83 -14.27
C ASP A 106 4.96 1.34 -15.72
N ALA A 107 5.29 0.47 -16.69
CA ALA A 107 5.15 0.80 -18.10
C ALA A 107 3.70 1.09 -18.51
N GLU A 108 2.72 0.33 -17.99
CA GLU A 108 1.31 0.54 -18.27
C GLU A 108 0.78 1.84 -17.64
N ARG A 109 1.17 2.13 -16.39
CA ARG A 109 0.87 3.41 -15.72
C ARG A 109 1.35 4.58 -16.58
N LEU A 110 2.60 4.53 -17.05
CA LEU A 110 3.18 5.59 -17.88
C LEU A 110 2.49 5.70 -19.24
N ARG A 111 2.14 4.57 -19.88
CA ARG A 111 1.38 4.54 -21.13
C ARG A 111 0.03 5.24 -20.98
N ILE A 112 -0.73 4.90 -19.93
CA ILE A 112 -2.06 5.46 -19.65
C ILE A 112 -1.97 6.96 -19.41
N PHE A 113 -0.99 7.42 -18.62
CA PHE A 113 -0.72 8.83 -18.39
C PHE A 113 -0.49 9.57 -19.72
N ARG A 114 0.48 9.13 -20.52
CA ARG A 114 0.86 9.80 -21.78
C ARG A 114 -0.25 9.77 -22.83
N GLU A 115 -0.95 8.64 -22.95
CA GLU A 115 -2.07 8.52 -23.87
C GLU A 115 -3.21 9.48 -23.49
N SER A 116 -3.57 9.51 -22.21
CA SER A 116 -4.64 10.37 -21.70
C SER A 116 -4.27 11.85 -21.79
N ALA A 117 -3.00 12.18 -21.54
CA ALA A 117 -2.46 13.53 -21.67
C ALA A 117 -2.58 14.07 -23.10
N LEU A 118 -2.14 13.29 -24.10
CA LEU A 118 -2.25 13.69 -25.52
C LEU A 118 -3.72 13.81 -25.97
N LYS A 119 -4.58 12.88 -25.57
CA LYS A 119 -6.03 12.96 -25.84
C LYS A 119 -6.65 14.23 -25.24
N GLY A 120 -6.25 14.59 -24.03
CA GLY A 120 -6.66 15.82 -23.37
C GLY A 120 -6.25 17.08 -24.11
N MET A 121 -5.00 17.15 -24.57
CA MET A 121 -4.53 18.27 -25.38
C MET A 121 -5.32 18.43 -26.68
N VAL A 122 -5.63 17.33 -27.36
CA VAL A 122 -6.46 17.37 -28.58
C VAL A 122 -7.84 17.93 -28.27
N ALA A 123 -8.48 17.45 -27.20
CA ALA A 123 -9.80 17.91 -26.79
C ALA A 123 -9.81 19.39 -26.36
N ALA A 124 -8.72 19.88 -25.76
CA ALA A 124 -8.55 21.27 -25.33
C ALA A 124 -8.19 22.23 -26.49
N GLY A 125 -7.92 21.71 -27.69
CA GLY A 125 -7.41 22.53 -28.81
C GLY A 125 -5.95 22.94 -28.66
N ASP A 126 -5.22 22.37 -27.69
CA ASP A 126 -3.83 22.68 -27.39
C ASP A 126 -2.83 21.82 -28.18
N TYR A 127 -3.29 20.79 -28.87
CA TYR A 127 -2.41 19.89 -29.60
C TYR A 127 -1.88 20.51 -30.90
N SER A 128 -0.56 20.44 -31.09
CA SER A 128 0.10 20.71 -32.37
C SER A 128 1.35 19.84 -32.52
N MET A 129 1.84 19.66 -33.75
CA MET A 129 3.07 18.89 -33.99
C MET A 129 4.31 19.54 -33.36
N GLU A 130 4.37 20.87 -33.33
CA GLU A 130 5.45 21.61 -32.66
C GLU A 130 5.46 21.34 -31.15
N ARG A 131 4.29 21.44 -30.50
CA ARG A 131 4.15 21.15 -29.07
C ARG A 131 4.45 19.68 -28.76
N LEU A 132 4.03 18.76 -29.64
CA LEU A 132 4.34 17.33 -29.51
C LEU A 132 5.86 17.08 -29.52
N GLU A 133 6.62 17.73 -30.38
CA GLU A 133 8.08 17.55 -30.39
C GLU A 133 8.73 18.05 -29.10
N ARG A 134 8.23 19.14 -28.51
CA ARG A 134 8.67 19.59 -27.19
C ARG A 134 8.33 18.56 -26.10
N ILE A 135 7.11 18.04 -26.10
CA ILE A 135 6.68 16.98 -25.16
C ILE A 135 7.56 15.73 -25.30
N ARG A 136 7.89 15.31 -26.53
CA ARG A 136 8.76 14.15 -26.77
C ARG A 136 10.15 14.33 -26.17
N GLN A 137 10.68 15.55 -26.13
CA GLN A 137 11.94 15.83 -25.44
C GLN A 137 11.80 15.56 -23.93
N TRP A 138 10.73 16.04 -23.30
CA TRP A 138 10.46 15.79 -21.88
C TRP A 138 10.18 14.31 -21.58
N GLN A 139 9.47 13.60 -22.47
CA GLN A 139 9.20 12.17 -22.34
C GLN A 139 10.48 11.33 -22.35
N ARG A 140 11.43 11.67 -23.23
CA ARG A 140 12.75 11.00 -23.30
C ARG A 140 13.61 11.28 -22.06
N ALA A 141 13.39 12.42 -21.41
CA ALA A 141 14.06 12.82 -20.18
C ALA A 141 13.35 12.35 -18.90
N ASP A 142 12.23 11.62 -19.01
CA ASP A 142 11.33 11.25 -17.90
C ASP A 142 10.85 12.44 -17.04
N ASP A 143 10.63 13.58 -17.70
CA ASP A 143 10.31 14.86 -17.08
C ASP A 143 8.95 15.41 -17.55
N ASP A 144 8.18 14.63 -18.33
CA ASP A 144 6.88 15.05 -18.89
C ASP A 144 5.72 15.07 -17.89
N ALA A 145 5.97 14.67 -16.64
CA ALA A 145 5.04 14.85 -15.52
C ALA A 145 5.40 16.05 -14.63
N ASN A 146 6.44 16.81 -14.98
CA ASN A 146 6.90 17.96 -14.20
C ASN A 146 5.98 19.16 -14.38
N ALA A 147 5.36 19.60 -13.28
CA ALA A 147 4.44 20.73 -13.28
C ALA A 147 5.11 22.08 -13.58
N ASP A 148 6.44 22.18 -13.42
CA ASP A 148 7.17 23.42 -13.68
C ASP A 148 7.13 23.84 -15.16
N HIS A 149 7.03 22.88 -16.09
CA HIS A 149 6.89 23.18 -17.52
C HIS A 149 5.65 24.01 -17.82
N ALA A 150 4.55 23.85 -17.07
CA ALA A 150 3.33 24.62 -17.27
C ALA A 150 3.48 26.11 -16.92
N LYS A 151 4.51 26.48 -16.14
CA LYS A 151 4.80 27.90 -15.81
C LYS A 151 5.35 28.65 -17.03
N GLU A 152 6.14 27.99 -17.86
CA GLU A 152 6.72 28.56 -19.09
C GLU A 152 5.83 28.29 -20.31
N TYR A 153 5.13 27.16 -20.31
CA TYR A 153 4.29 26.69 -21.42
C TYR A 153 2.84 26.49 -20.95
N PRO A 154 1.98 27.53 -20.91
CA PRO A 154 0.62 27.42 -20.38
C PRO A 154 -0.24 26.33 -21.05
N TRP A 155 -0.02 26.07 -22.34
CA TRP A 155 -0.68 25.00 -23.10
C TRP A 155 -0.38 23.59 -22.57
N PHE A 156 0.69 23.41 -21.78
CA PHE A 156 1.05 22.12 -21.22
C PHE A 156 0.16 21.72 -20.03
N THR A 157 -0.61 22.67 -19.48
CA THR A 157 -1.58 22.39 -18.41
C THR A 157 -2.58 21.30 -18.81
N SER A 158 -3.10 21.36 -20.05
CA SER A 158 -4.05 20.35 -20.56
C SER A 158 -3.43 18.95 -20.69
N TYR A 159 -2.12 18.86 -20.96
CA TYR A 159 -1.38 17.58 -20.94
C TYR A 159 -1.32 17.01 -19.52
N LEU A 160 -0.87 17.81 -18.54
CA LEU A 160 -0.70 17.36 -17.16
C LEU A 160 -2.02 16.99 -16.49
N GLU A 161 -3.05 17.83 -16.65
CA GLU A 161 -4.37 17.60 -16.04
C GLU A 161 -5.04 16.34 -16.60
N ALA A 162 -5.05 16.18 -17.93
CA ALA A 162 -5.66 15.02 -18.57
C ALA A 162 -4.86 13.74 -18.31
N GLY A 163 -3.53 13.83 -18.31
CA GLY A 163 -2.65 12.72 -17.95
C GLY A 163 -2.89 12.25 -16.53
N ARG A 164 -2.87 13.17 -15.55
CA ARG A 164 -3.18 12.88 -14.15
C ARG A 164 -4.58 12.27 -14.00
N LYS A 165 -5.59 12.84 -14.67
CA LYS A 165 -6.97 12.34 -14.61
C LYS A 165 -7.08 10.92 -15.16
N GLY A 166 -6.44 10.63 -16.29
CA GLY A 166 -6.40 9.29 -16.88
C GLY A 166 -5.73 8.28 -15.96
N LEU A 167 -4.57 8.64 -15.40
CA LEU A 167 -3.83 7.81 -14.46
C LEU A 167 -4.62 7.57 -13.16
N ALA A 168 -5.26 8.60 -12.60
CA ALA A 168 -6.10 8.47 -11.41
C ALA A 168 -7.34 7.59 -11.63
N GLY A 169 -7.83 7.50 -12.87
CA GLY A 169 -8.88 6.55 -13.23
C GLY A 169 -8.40 5.09 -13.27
N TYR A 170 -7.10 4.83 -13.38
CA TYR A 170 -6.51 3.49 -13.48
C TYR A 170 -5.93 3.00 -12.15
N LEU A 171 -5.20 3.86 -11.43
CA LEU A 171 -4.50 3.49 -10.19
C LEU A 171 -5.48 3.01 -9.11
N GLY A 172 -5.10 1.92 -8.44
CA GLY A 172 -5.90 1.31 -7.38
C GLY A 172 -7.24 0.75 -7.85
N THR A 173 -7.39 0.41 -9.13
CA THR A 173 -8.62 -0.19 -9.69
C THR A 173 -8.42 -1.63 -10.11
N ASP A 174 -9.53 -2.31 -10.40
CA ASP A 174 -9.52 -3.71 -10.86
C ASP A 174 -8.85 -3.88 -12.24
N ARG A 175 -8.56 -2.77 -12.93
CA ARG A 175 -7.77 -2.78 -14.18
C ARG A 175 -6.27 -2.88 -13.93
N GLU A 176 -5.83 -2.49 -12.75
CA GLU A 176 -4.44 -2.56 -12.31
C GLU A 176 -4.20 -3.79 -11.41
N LEU A 177 -5.15 -4.07 -10.52
CA LEU A 177 -5.00 -5.00 -9.41
C LEU A 177 -6.02 -6.13 -9.48
N GLY A 178 -5.60 -7.35 -9.15
CA GLY A 178 -6.41 -8.55 -9.01
C GLY A 178 -7.07 -8.64 -7.64
N PHE A 179 -8.01 -7.73 -7.34
CA PHE A 179 -8.76 -7.75 -6.07
C PHE A 179 -9.55 -9.05 -5.88
N GLU A 180 -10.08 -9.62 -6.97
CA GLU A 180 -10.83 -10.88 -6.95
C GLU A 180 -9.97 -12.07 -6.49
N ASP A 181 -8.71 -12.14 -6.96
CA ASP A 181 -7.76 -13.18 -6.56
C ASP A 181 -7.47 -13.11 -5.05
N LEU A 182 -7.29 -11.90 -4.51
CA LEU A 182 -7.07 -11.69 -3.08
C LEU A 182 -8.34 -11.96 -2.26
N GLU A 183 -9.52 -11.55 -2.75
CA GLU A 183 -10.80 -11.84 -2.10
C GLU A 183 -11.05 -13.35 -2.00
N ALA A 184 -10.66 -14.13 -3.02
CA ALA A 184 -10.76 -15.58 -3.00
C ALA A 184 -9.90 -16.19 -1.88
N VAL A 185 -8.67 -15.70 -1.69
CA VAL A 185 -7.79 -16.11 -0.57
C VAL A 185 -8.43 -15.75 0.78
N VAL A 186 -8.91 -14.53 0.93
CA VAL A 186 -9.58 -14.06 2.16
C VAL A 186 -10.82 -14.88 2.47
N THR A 187 -11.63 -15.18 1.46
CA THR A 187 -12.84 -15.98 1.58
C THR A 187 -12.51 -17.41 2.02
N ALA A 188 -11.58 -18.09 1.33
CA ALA A 188 -11.13 -19.42 1.69
C ALA A 188 -10.59 -19.47 3.12
N PHE A 189 -9.77 -18.48 3.49
CA PHE A 189 -9.25 -18.35 4.84
C PHE A 189 -10.41 -18.23 5.85
N LYS A 190 -11.31 -17.27 5.70
CA LYS A 190 -12.40 -17.08 6.67
C LYS A 190 -13.41 -18.23 6.73
N SER A 191 -13.48 -19.05 5.69
CA SER A 191 -14.31 -20.26 5.61
C SER A 191 -13.70 -21.50 6.26
N GLY A 192 -12.48 -21.41 6.81
CA GLY A 192 -11.86 -22.51 7.55
C GLY A 192 -10.98 -23.44 6.70
N GLU A 193 -10.65 -23.07 5.45
CA GLU A 193 -9.79 -23.89 4.60
C GLU A 193 -8.37 -23.99 5.16
N ASP A 194 -7.88 -25.20 5.40
CA ASP A 194 -6.54 -25.43 5.95
C ASP A 194 -5.44 -25.32 4.90
N ARG A 195 -5.76 -25.38 3.60
CA ARG A 195 -4.76 -25.27 2.54
C ARG A 195 -5.24 -24.33 1.45
N ILE A 196 -4.50 -23.25 1.24
CA ILE A 196 -4.88 -22.21 0.29
C ILE A 196 -3.73 -22.01 -0.71
N TRP A 197 -4.07 -21.96 -2.00
CA TRP A 197 -3.13 -21.61 -3.05
C TRP A 197 -2.93 -20.10 -3.07
N LEU A 198 -1.71 -19.65 -2.84
CA LEU A 198 -1.33 -18.25 -2.89
C LEU A 198 -0.52 -17.97 -4.14
N LYS A 199 -0.86 -16.88 -4.84
CA LYS A 199 -0.08 -16.38 -5.96
C LYS A 199 1.24 -15.81 -5.44
N ARG A 200 2.31 -16.05 -6.18
CA ARG A 200 3.63 -15.44 -6.01
C ARG A 200 4.03 -14.75 -7.29
N MET A 201 4.53 -13.53 -7.17
CA MET A 201 4.97 -12.76 -8.31
C MET A 201 6.30 -12.09 -8.00
N GLY A 202 7.35 -12.51 -8.72
CA GLY A 202 8.64 -11.87 -8.68
C GLY A 202 8.73 -10.67 -9.63
N ARG A 203 9.96 -10.39 -10.07
CA ARG A 203 10.29 -9.23 -10.92
C ARG A 203 10.59 -9.63 -12.36
N ALA A 204 10.91 -10.89 -12.62
CA ALA A 204 11.13 -11.43 -13.96
C ALA A 204 9.85 -12.00 -14.58
N GLU A 205 9.85 -12.21 -15.89
CA GLU A 205 8.67 -12.68 -16.65
C GLU A 205 8.26 -14.12 -16.32
N ASP A 206 9.22 -14.93 -15.90
CA ASP A 206 9.05 -16.33 -15.52
C ASP A 206 8.83 -16.53 -14.01
N GLU A 207 8.85 -15.45 -13.23
CA GLU A 207 8.62 -15.48 -11.78
C GLU A 207 7.14 -15.28 -11.44
N LEU A 208 6.28 -16.18 -11.93
CA LEU A 208 4.87 -16.25 -11.57
C LEU A 208 4.49 -17.71 -11.28
N TRP A 209 4.12 -17.99 -10.04
CA TRP A 209 3.72 -19.34 -9.63
C TRP A 209 2.68 -19.31 -8.51
N TYR A 210 2.15 -20.48 -8.18
CA TYR A 210 1.27 -20.68 -7.03
C TYR A 210 1.94 -21.61 -6.03
N GLU A 211 1.80 -21.28 -4.75
CA GLU A 211 2.28 -22.07 -3.63
C GLU A 211 1.09 -22.47 -2.77
N GLN A 212 0.98 -23.76 -2.42
CA GLN A 212 -0.04 -24.20 -1.47
C GLN A 212 0.49 -24.02 -0.05
N VAL A 213 -0.14 -23.13 0.71
CA VAL A 213 0.25 -22.80 2.08
C VAL A 213 -0.70 -23.44 3.08
N ASP A 214 -0.14 -23.92 4.19
CA ASP A 214 -0.87 -24.53 5.30
C ASP A 214 -1.34 -23.44 6.29
N PHE A 215 -2.66 -23.39 6.51
CA PHE A 215 -3.38 -22.49 7.39
C PHE A 215 -4.02 -23.21 8.60
N SER A 216 -3.77 -24.50 8.81
CA SER A 216 -4.44 -25.29 9.87
C SER A 216 -4.16 -24.78 11.28
N GLY A 217 -3.03 -24.09 11.48
CA GLY A 217 -2.65 -23.46 12.74
C GLY A 217 -2.74 -21.93 12.72
N ILE A 218 -3.34 -21.32 11.69
CA ILE A 218 -3.36 -19.87 11.49
C ILE A 218 -4.73 -19.31 11.81
N ASN A 219 -4.77 -18.37 12.76
CA ASN A 219 -5.98 -17.64 13.13
C ASN A 219 -5.99 -16.23 12.51
N ILE A 220 -4.83 -15.62 12.30
CA ILE A 220 -4.72 -14.23 11.86
C ILE A 220 -4.01 -14.13 10.51
N LEU A 221 -4.74 -13.73 9.48
CA LEU A 221 -4.16 -13.31 8.20
C LEU A 221 -3.90 -11.81 8.23
N ILE A 222 -2.63 -11.40 8.18
CA ILE A 222 -2.24 -10.00 8.04
C ILE A 222 -1.94 -9.74 6.57
N ILE A 223 -2.71 -8.84 5.95
CA ILE A 223 -2.47 -8.36 4.60
C ILE A 223 -1.72 -7.04 4.69
N GLU A 224 -0.46 -7.02 4.27
CA GLU A 224 0.28 -5.78 4.11
C GLU A 224 0.14 -5.30 2.66
N TRP A 225 -0.45 -4.12 2.48
CA TRP A 225 -0.67 -3.59 1.14
C TRP A 225 -1.10 -2.12 1.14
N THR A 226 -0.67 -1.35 0.14
CA THR A 226 -1.16 0.02 -0.06
C THR A 226 -2.69 0.05 -0.26
N HIS A 227 -3.25 -0.92 -1.00
CA HIS A 227 -4.68 -0.95 -1.34
C HIS A 227 -5.52 -1.85 -0.44
N GLY A 228 -4.96 -2.34 0.68
CA GLY A 228 -5.63 -3.31 1.54
C GLY A 228 -6.90 -2.78 2.24
N ASN A 229 -7.06 -1.45 2.34
CA ASN A 229 -8.28 -0.81 2.86
C ASN A 229 -9.16 -0.19 1.75
N SER A 230 -8.93 -0.53 0.48
CA SER A 230 -9.58 0.11 -0.68
C SER A 230 -11.11 -0.04 -0.75
N GLY A 231 -11.69 -1.02 -0.05
CA GLY A 231 -13.10 -1.40 -0.19
C GLY A 231 -13.44 -2.08 -1.52
N ARG A 232 -12.45 -2.40 -2.36
CA ARG A 232 -12.62 -3.13 -3.63
C ARG A 232 -12.63 -4.64 -3.48
N TYR A 233 -12.24 -5.13 -2.31
CA TYR A 233 -12.42 -6.52 -1.89
C TYR A 233 -13.01 -6.57 -0.48
N ARG A 234 -13.60 -7.72 -0.15
CA ARG A 234 -14.31 -7.95 1.10
C ARG A 234 -13.51 -8.85 2.04
N GLY A 235 -13.93 -8.83 3.31
CA GLY A 235 -13.48 -9.78 4.32
C GLY A 235 -12.38 -9.26 5.26
N VAL A 236 -11.80 -8.09 5.02
CA VAL A 236 -10.95 -7.40 6.01
C VAL A 236 -11.79 -7.00 7.22
N ASP A 237 -11.36 -7.41 8.41
CA ASP A 237 -12.05 -7.11 9.66
C ASP A 237 -11.48 -5.87 10.36
N LEU A 238 -10.15 -5.75 10.38
CA LEU A 238 -9.45 -4.71 11.15
C LEU A 238 -8.38 -4.02 10.29
N PRO A 239 -8.73 -2.94 9.56
CA PRO A 239 -7.74 -2.17 8.81
C PRO A 239 -6.92 -1.26 9.74
N ILE A 240 -5.61 -1.24 9.54
CA ILE A 240 -4.63 -0.41 10.23
C ILE A 240 -4.03 0.53 9.20
N LEU A 241 -4.22 1.83 9.38
CA LEU A 241 -3.61 2.86 8.54
C LEU A 241 -2.33 3.39 9.20
N LEU A 242 -1.20 3.23 8.53
CA LEU A 242 0.05 3.90 8.85
C LEU A 242 0.08 5.25 8.11
N ASN A 243 -0.19 6.32 8.84
CA ASN A 243 -0.29 7.66 8.29
C ASN A 243 1.09 8.32 8.14
N SER A 244 1.27 9.05 7.04
CA SER A 244 2.30 10.07 6.91
C SER A 244 1.71 11.27 6.18
N THR A 245 2.00 12.48 6.66
CA THR A 245 1.48 13.70 6.02
C THR A 245 2.14 13.94 4.65
N PRO A 246 1.55 14.78 3.79
CA PRO A 246 2.16 15.17 2.53
C PRO A 246 3.59 15.73 2.68
N GLN A 247 3.87 16.60 3.67
CA GLN A 247 5.23 17.13 3.84
C GLN A 247 6.20 16.12 4.42
N GLU A 248 5.75 15.26 5.33
CA GLU A 248 6.59 14.16 5.84
C GLU A 248 6.97 13.19 4.72
N THR A 249 6.02 12.93 3.83
CA THR A 249 6.22 12.13 2.62
C THR A 249 7.21 12.82 1.69
N LEU A 250 7.04 14.12 1.43
CA LEU A 250 7.97 14.92 0.63
C LEU A 250 9.38 14.96 1.23
N ALA A 251 9.50 15.13 2.55
CA ALA A 251 10.78 15.15 3.25
C ALA A 251 11.50 13.80 3.15
N HIS A 252 10.76 12.69 3.29
CA HIS A 252 11.29 11.35 3.08
C HIS A 252 11.79 11.16 1.64
N ARG A 253 11.03 11.62 0.63
CA ARG A 253 11.45 11.60 -0.78
C ARG A 253 12.73 12.41 -1.01
N LYS A 254 12.81 13.62 -0.48
CA LYS A 254 14.02 14.46 -0.58
C LYS A 254 15.25 13.80 0.04
N ALA A 255 15.10 13.07 1.14
CA ALA A 255 16.19 12.31 1.75
C ALA A 255 16.65 11.17 0.81
N ARG A 256 15.72 10.37 0.27
CA ARG A 256 16.06 9.29 -0.67
C ARG A 256 16.71 9.78 -1.97
N ASN A 257 16.26 10.92 -2.50
CA ASN A 257 16.86 11.54 -3.69
C ASN A 257 18.31 11.98 -3.45
N ARG A 258 18.67 12.35 -2.21
CA ARG A 258 20.07 12.67 -1.84
C ARG A 258 20.94 11.43 -1.75
N ASP A 259 20.35 10.29 -1.39
CA ASP A 259 21.04 9.00 -1.25
C ASP A 259 21.07 8.18 -2.56
N GLY A 260 20.72 8.81 -3.71
CA GLY A 260 20.93 8.26 -5.05
C GLY A 260 19.72 7.56 -5.70
N ALA A 261 18.56 7.50 -5.04
CA ALA A 261 17.32 7.02 -5.64
C ALA A 261 16.48 8.23 -6.09
N ALA A 262 16.61 8.67 -7.34
CA ALA A 262 15.85 9.81 -7.85
C ALA A 262 14.37 9.43 -8.11
N ASP A 263 13.45 9.91 -7.26
CA ASP A 263 12.01 9.91 -7.55
C ASP A 263 11.74 10.86 -8.74
N SER A 264 11.24 10.33 -9.86
CA SER A 264 10.89 11.14 -11.04
C SER A 264 9.60 11.94 -10.81
N PRO A 265 9.34 13.00 -11.60
CA PRO A 265 8.06 13.71 -11.56
C PRO A 265 6.86 12.78 -11.75
N PHE A 266 7.02 11.73 -12.56
CA PHE A 266 5.97 10.75 -12.80
C PHE A 266 5.70 9.88 -11.56
N THR A 267 6.75 9.33 -10.92
CA THR A 267 6.63 8.59 -9.66
C THR A 267 6.00 9.44 -8.57
N THR A 268 6.37 10.73 -8.49
CA THR A 268 5.76 11.69 -7.55
C THR A 268 4.24 11.79 -7.77
N MET A 269 3.80 11.90 -9.02
CA MET A 269 2.37 11.94 -9.37
C MET A 269 1.63 10.66 -8.99
N VAL A 270 2.22 9.48 -9.25
CA VAL A 270 1.64 8.18 -8.85
C VAL A 270 1.42 8.15 -7.34
N LEU A 271 2.45 8.46 -6.56
CA LEU A 271 2.37 8.43 -5.10
C LEU A 271 1.36 9.43 -4.53
N GLU A 272 1.21 10.60 -5.15
CA GLU A 272 0.17 11.57 -4.75
C GLU A 272 -1.24 11.08 -5.04
N ILE A 273 -1.44 10.33 -6.13
CA ILE A 273 -2.73 9.71 -6.42
C ILE A 273 -3.02 8.60 -5.41
N GLU A 274 -2.05 7.72 -5.15
CA GLU A 274 -2.16 6.66 -4.15
C GLU A 274 -2.46 7.22 -2.75
N GLN A 275 -1.81 8.32 -2.37
CA GLN A 275 -2.06 9.01 -1.11
C GLN A 275 -3.51 9.50 -1.00
N LYS A 276 -4.08 10.06 -2.07
CA LYS A 276 -5.50 10.44 -2.11
C LYS A 276 -6.45 9.26 -1.99
N LEU A 277 -6.10 8.10 -2.56
CA LEU A 277 -6.86 6.86 -2.40
C LEU A 277 -6.81 6.35 -0.95
N LEU A 278 -5.65 6.43 -0.29
CA LEU A 278 -5.55 6.11 1.13
C LEU A 278 -6.41 7.04 1.99
N GLU A 279 -6.37 8.34 1.69
CA GLU A 279 -7.16 9.35 2.38
C GLU A 279 -8.66 9.13 2.26
N SER A 280 -9.16 8.76 1.08
CA SER A 280 -10.59 8.52 0.88
C SER A 280 -11.11 7.35 1.72
N GLU A 281 -10.24 6.39 2.03
CA GLU A 281 -10.58 5.17 2.76
C GLU A 281 -10.21 5.20 4.24
N ALA A 282 -9.49 6.22 4.70
CA ALA A 282 -8.98 6.32 6.07
C ALA A 282 -10.07 6.22 7.15
N HIS A 283 -11.30 6.65 6.85
CA HIS A 283 -12.46 6.56 7.74
C HIS A 283 -12.85 5.12 8.13
N LYS A 284 -12.42 4.12 7.36
CA LYS A 284 -12.67 2.69 7.62
C LYS A 284 -11.66 2.07 8.58
N ALA A 285 -10.55 2.75 8.86
CA ALA A 285 -9.47 2.19 9.68
C ALA A 285 -9.93 1.92 11.12
N ALA A 286 -9.68 0.71 11.59
CA ALA A 286 -9.88 0.30 12.97
C ALA A 286 -8.81 0.92 13.90
N VAL A 287 -7.61 1.16 13.36
CA VAL A 287 -6.48 1.83 14.02
C VAL A 287 -5.80 2.77 13.01
N ILE A 288 -5.52 4.01 13.42
CA ILE A 288 -4.70 4.94 12.66
C ILE A 288 -3.47 5.28 13.50
N LEU A 289 -2.27 5.13 12.93
CA LEU A 289 -1.03 5.46 13.59
C LEU A 289 -0.32 6.58 12.82
N SER A 290 0.09 7.64 13.52
CA SER A 290 0.91 8.71 12.94
C SER A 290 2.33 8.22 12.62
N LYS A 291 3.08 9.02 11.84
CA LYS A 291 4.51 8.77 11.61
C LYS A 291 5.34 8.80 12.90
N SER A 292 4.95 9.58 13.91
CA SER A 292 5.61 9.63 15.23
C SER A 292 5.29 8.42 16.12
N GLY A 293 4.32 7.58 15.73
CA GLY A 293 3.91 6.40 16.49
C GLY A 293 2.79 6.66 17.51
N GLU A 294 1.99 7.70 17.28
CA GLU A 294 0.84 8.06 18.10
C GLU A 294 -0.46 7.52 17.48
N LEU A 295 -1.37 7.04 18.33
CA LEU A 295 -2.69 6.62 17.89
C LEU A 295 -3.56 7.84 17.62
N LEU A 296 -4.18 7.86 16.44
CA LEU A 296 -5.04 8.95 16.01
C LEU A 296 -6.50 8.51 16.01
N SER A 297 -7.38 9.41 16.45
CA SER A 297 -8.77 9.35 16.02
C SER A 297 -8.87 9.78 14.56
N TYR A 298 -9.94 9.41 13.86
CA TYR A 298 -10.16 9.89 12.49
C TYR A 298 -10.20 11.42 12.40
N ALA A 299 -10.79 12.10 13.39
CA ALA A 299 -10.80 13.56 13.44
C ALA A 299 -9.38 14.14 13.59
N ALA A 300 -8.54 13.58 14.48
CA ALA A 300 -7.16 14.03 14.63
C ALA A 300 -6.32 13.77 13.36
N TYR A 301 -6.55 12.64 12.70
CA TYR A 301 -5.98 12.35 11.39
C TYR A 301 -6.37 13.42 10.36
N GLN A 302 -7.64 13.78 10.27
CA GLN A 302 -8.10 14.79 9.31
C GLN A 302 -7.45 16.16 9.56
N GLU A 303 -7.23 16.56 10.81
CA GLU A 303 -6.50 17.80 11.12
C GLU A 303 -5.04 17.73 10.68
N GLN A 304 -4.33 16.62 10.96
CA GLN A 304 -2.96 16.43 10.49
C GLN A 304 -2.83 16.46 8.96
N MET A 305 -3.83 15.96 8.23
CA MET A 305 -3.82 15.97 6.76
C MET A 305 -4.12 17.35 6.16
N LYS A 306 -4.73 18.29 6.92
CA LYS A 306 -4.98 19.68 6.50
C LYS A 306 -3.79 20.61 6.78
N GLU A 307 -3.09 20.35 7.88
CA GLU A 307 -1.82 21.02 8.20
C GLU A 307 -0.68 20.55 7.28
N GLY A 308 -0.96 19.51 6.48
CA GLY A 308 -0.22 18.83 5.42
C GLY A 308 -0.08 19.57 4.09
#